data_AF-A0A2P4YE75-F1
#
_entry.id   AF-A0A2P4YE75-F1
#
_cell.length_a   1.000
_cell.length_b   1.000
_cell.length_c   1.000
_cell.angle_alpha   90.00
_cell.angle_beta   90.00
_cell.angle_gamma   90.00
#
_symmetry.space_group_name_H-M   'P 1'
#
loop_
_entity.id
_entity.type
_entity.pdbx_description
1 polymer ?
#
loop_
_entity_poly.entity_id
_entity_poly.type
_entity_poly.pdbx_seq_one_letter_code
_entity_poly.pdbx_strand_id
1 'polypeptide(L)'
;MTNKQTRTNKKTRKAQVKRKTTAYAARKERKRQLLEQVENMQKELDKLKFRLLVERGEVDKATKHTKAENGVLCEFIEKQHLERAAIQAALTCHVQRSLNTLQPVQSVICLGMDRVERYNTLRDLKERQLDSAGRFLAARSHGLDSGSKYCQEERFDSSEGDYCVVRFETVPIRGAHVKEVFDAILHSVLNAEILLSEMFGCVAIREDNDFETSEFAQLRMVTRTSVKTTVESNTVLFARFVETSDCEDGSYGVMTADFVDFDELYPYRTGERVRRDTTTLVSTRSLMHQSSPGVVITRWTFLKVHQPLSQDPETEMAESSVCYGDTAQKFIQQQLIHATTIDSPK
;
A
#
# COMPACT_ATOMS: atom_id res chain seq x y z
N MET A 1 27.58 76.40 8.23
CA MET A 1 28.22 77.66 7.78
C MET A 1 29.29 77.32 6.77
N THR A 2 29.09 77.63 5.48
CA THR A 2 30.11 77.79 4.42
C THR A 2 29.36 78.02 3.10
N ASN A 3 28.72 79.17 2.96
CA ASN A 3 29.28 80.41 2.42
C ASN A 3 29.42 80.38 0.89
N LYS A 4 28.45 81.05 0.26
CA LYS A 4 28.44 81.50 -1.13
C LYS A 4 29.74 82.23 -1.45
N GLN A 5 30.37 81.90 -2.57
CA GLN A 5 31.14 82.89 -3.33
C GLN A 5 30.93 82.66 -4.82
N THR A 6 29.87 83.30 -5.31
CA THR A 6 29.66 83.70 -6.69
C THR A 6 30.86 84.54 -7.13
N ARG A 7 31.72 83.98 -8.00
CA ARG A 7 32.76 84.75 -8.70
C ARG A 7 32.35 84.93 -10.15
N THR A 8 31.87 86.14 -10.42
CA THR A 8 31.68 86.77 -11.72
C THR A 8 32.98 86.76 -12.51
N ASN A 9 33.07 85.90 -13.54
CA ASN A 9 34.19 85.92 -14.47
C ASN A 9 33.79 86.66 -15.75
N LYS A 10 34.44 87.81 -15.95
CA LYS A 10 34.31 88.74 -17.08
C LYS A 10 34.33 88.00 -18.42
N LYS A 11 33.26 88.18 -19.20
CA LYS A 11 33.22 87.89 -20.64
C LYS A 11 34.23 88.79 -21.36
N THR A 12 35.45 88.33 -21.57
CA THR A 12 36.31 88.83 -22.64
C THR A 12 35.84 88.19 -23.94
N ARG A 13 35.00 88.93 -24.69
CA ARG A 13 34.70 88.65 -26.10
C ARG A 13 36.01 88.78 -26.90
N LYS A 14 36.79 87.70 -26.97
CA LYS A 14 37.76 87.53 -28.06
C LYS A 14 36.94 87.26 -29.31
N ALA A 15 36.99 88.17 -30.26
CA ALA A 15 36.47 87.97 -31.60
C ALA A 15 37.10 86.70 -32.18
N GLN A 16 36.38 85.58 -32.12
CA GLN A 16 36.66 84.45 -32.99
C GLN A 16 36.32 84.94 -34.40
N VAL A 17 37.37 85.39 -35.10
CA VAL A 17 37.37 85.47 -36.55
C VAL A 17 36.86 84.12 -37.03
N LYS A 18 35.59 84.07 -37.48
CA LYS A 18 35.07 82.94 -38.25
C LYS A 18 35.90 82.91 -39.52
N ARG A 19 37.04 82.21 -39.50
CA ARG A 19 37.69 81.75 -40.73
C ARG A 19 36.55 81.14 -41.54
N LYS A 20 36.27 81.70 -42.71
CA LYS A 20 35.36 81.08 -43.69
C LYS A 20 36.00 79.75 -44.06
N THR A 21 35.69 78.70 -43.29
CA THR A 21 35.99 77.33 -43.66
C THR A 21 35.21 77.10 -44.94
N THR A 22 35.94 76.91 -46.04
CA THR A 22 35.39 76.47 -47.31
C THR A 22 34.52 75.24 -47.06
N ALA A 23 33.39 75.11 -47.78
CA ALA A 23 32.46 73.99 -47.61
C ALA A 23 33.17 72.62 -47.64
N TYR A 24 34.27 72.53 -48.40
CA TYR A 24 35.19 71.40 -48.43
C TYR A 24 35.88 71.09 -47.08
N ALA A 25 36.42 72.10 -46.39
CA ALA A 25 37.08 71.92 -45.09
C ALA A 25 36.10 71.45 -44.00
N ALA A 26 34.89 72.01 -43.97
CA ALA A 26 33.83 71.57 -43.05
C ALA A 26 33.35 70.13 -43.37
N ARG A 27 33.29 69.75 -44.65
CA ARG A 27 32.92 68.39 -45.09
C ARG A 27 34.01 67.37 -44.78
N LYS A 28 35.28 67.74 -44.90
CA LYS A 28 36.44 66.92 -44.51
C LYS A 28 36.47 66.66 -43.01
N GLU A 29 36.19 67.70 -42.21
CA GLU A 29 36.14 67.59 -40.75
C GLU A 29 34.96 66.73 -40.27
N ARG A 30 33.76 66.90 -40.85
CA ARG A 30 32.63 66.00 -40.57
C ARG A 30 32.93 64.56 -40.98
N LYS A 31 33.58 64.34 -42.12
CA LYS A 31 34.01 63.00 -42.55
C LYS A 31 34.98 62.39 -41.53
N ARG A 32 35.91 63.18 -40.99
CA ARG A 32 36.85 62.74 -39.94
C ARG A 32 36.12 62.34 -38.65
N GLN A 33 35.18 63.16 -38.18
CA GLN A 33 34.38 62.88 -36.99
C GLN A 33 33.49 61.65 -37.14
N LEU A 34 32.86 61.47 -38.32
CA LEU A 34 32.07 60.28 -38.61
C LEU A 34 32.94 59.02 -38.67
N LEU A 35 34.14 59.09 -39.25
CA LEU A 35 35.09 57.98 -39.25
C LEU A 35 35.53 57.61 -37.83
N GLU A 36 35.80 58.61 -36.99
CA GLU A 36 36.14 58.41 -35.58
C GLU A 36 34.97 57.81 -34.77
N GLN A 37 33.73 58.24 -35.04
CA GLN A 37 32.54 57.63 -34.45
C GLN A 37 32.35 56.19 -34.89
N VAL A 38 32.53 55.88 -36.19
CA VAL A 38 32.46 54.51 -36.70
C VAL A 38 33.53 53.64 -36.04
N GLU A 39 34.76 54.14 -35.91
CA GLU A 39 35.84 53.43 -35.24
C GLU A 39 35.52 53.18 -33.76
N ASN A 40 34.94 54.16 -33.06
CA ASN A 40 34.58 54.04 -31.65
C ASN A 40 33.39 53.09 -31.45
N MET A 41 32.38 53.16 -32.31
CA MET A 41 31.25 52.21 -32.31
C MET A 41 31.74 50.79 -32.62
N GLN A 42 32.70 50.62 -33.53
CA GLN A 42 33.29 49.32 -33.84
C GLN A 42 34.00 48.74 -32.60
N LYS A 43 34.79 49.56 -31.88
CA LYS A 43 35.43 49.16 -30.63
C LYS A 43 34.42 48.74 -29.55
N GLU A 44 33.33 49.49 -29.40
CA GLU A 44 32.26 49.13 -28.44
C GLU A 44 31.52 47.85 -28.85
N LEU A 45 31.26 47.66 -30.16
CA LEU A 45 30.71 46.41 -30.69
C LEU A 45 31.61 45.21 -30.41
N ASP A 46 32.91 45.36 -30.63
CA ASP A 46 33.88 44.29 -30.40
C ASP A 46 33.99 43.93 -28.90
N LYS A 47 33.94 44.93 -28.01
CA LYS A 47 33.82 44.70 -26.55
C LYS A 47 32.52 43.98 -26.18
N LEU A 48 31.40 44.35 -26.78
CA LEU A 48 30.10 43.73 -26.52
C LEU A 48 30.08 42.27 -26.98
N LYS A 49 30.61 42.00 -28.18
CA LYS A 49 30.78 40.63 -28.70
C LYS A 49 31.66 39.78 -27.80
N PHE A 50 32.76 40.34 -27.31
CA PHE A 50 33.63 39.65 -26.37
C PHE A 50 32.91 39.29 -25.07
N ARG A 51 32.16 40.23 -24.47
CA ARG A 51 31.35 39.96 -23.26
C ARG A 51 30.32 38.86 -23.49
N LEU A 52 29.57 38.92 -24.60
CA LEU A 52 28.58 37.89 -24.93
C LEU A 52 29.20 36.50 -25.11
N LEU A 53 30.40 36.41 -25.69
CA LEU A 53 31.13 35.16 -25.82
C LEU A 53 31.56 34.59 -24.46
N VAL A 54 32.01 35.45 -23.54
CA VAL A 54 32.38 35.06 -22.17
C VAL A 54 31.15 34.58 -21.40
N GLU A 55 30.08 35.38 -21.36
CA GLU A 55 28.82 35.01 -20.68
C GLU A 55 28.25 33.71 -21.23
N ARG A 56 28.23 33.52 -22.55
CA ARG A 56 27.79 32.25 -23.17
C ARG A 56 28.69 31.08 -22.75
N GLY A 57 30.01 31.28 -22.72
CA GLY A 57 30.95 30.25 -22.28
C GLY A 57 30.79 29.87 -20.80
N GLU A 58 30.48 30.84 -19.94
CA GLU A 58 30.18 30.60 -18.51
C GLU A 58 28.85 29.85 -18.33
N VAL A 59 27.80 30.25 -19.06
CA VAL A 59 26.50 29.55 -19.06
C VAL A 59 26.64 28.12 -19.58
N ASP A 60 27.40 27.90 -20.65
CA ASP A 60 27.65 26.56 -21.20
C ASP A 60 28.43 25.68 -20.21
N LYS A 61 29.41 26.25 -19.49
CA LYS A 61 30.16 25.55 -18.44
C LYS A 61 29.26 25.20 -17.26
N ALA A 62 28.47 26.14 -16.76
CA ALA A 62 27.52 25.90 -15.68
C ALA A 62 26.50 24.83 -16.07
N THR A 63 25.95 24.91 -17.28
CA THR A 63 25.00 23.91 -17.80
C THR A 63 25.63 22.52 -17.90
N LYS A 64 26.88 22.42 -18.38
CA LYS A 64 27.62 21.14 -18.43
C LYS A 64 27.90 20.59 -17.04
N HIS A 65 28.25 21.45 -16.09
CA HIS A 65 28.47 21.07 -14.70
C HIS A 65 27.19 20.50 -14.07
N THR A 66 26.08 21.22 -14.16
CA THR A 66 24.79 20.75 -13.64
C THR A 66 24.33 19.46 -14.32
N LYS A 67 24.58 19.29 -15.64
CA LYS A 67 24.31 18.03 -16.33
C LYS A 67 25.15 16.86 -15.79
N ALA A 68 26.43 17.10 -15.51
CA ALA A 68 27.29 16.08 -14.92
C ALA A 68 26.86 15.73 -13.48
N GLU A 69 26.55 16.73 -12.66
CA GLU A 69 26.03 16.53 -11.29
C GLU A 69 24.73 15.74 -11.30
N ASN A 70 23.77 16.12 -12.16
CA ASN A 70 22.52 15.38 -12.32
C ASN A 70 22.77 13.94 -12.80
N GLY A 71 23.75 13.73 -13.69
CA GLY A 71 24.15 12.39 -14.12
C GLY A 71 24.58 11.51 -12.95
N VAL A 72 25.47 12.02 -12.09
CA VAL A 72 25.93 11.32 -10.89
C VAL A 72 24.79 11.05 -9.90
N LEU A 73 23.89 12.03 -9.69
CA LEU A 73 22.72 11.84 -8.83
C LEU A 73 21.76 10.78 -9.38
N CYS A 74 21.52 10.77 -10.68
CA CYS A 74 20.71 9.74 -11.34
C CYS A 74 21.34 8.35 -11.20
N GLU A 75 22.64 8.21 -11.45
CA GLU A 75 23.37 6.94 -11.26
C GLU A 75 23.28 6.46 -9.81
N PHE A 76 23.40 7.38 -8.84
CA PHE A 76 23.27 7.05 -7.42
C PHE A 76 21.84 6.57 -7.07
N ILE A 77 20.81 7.26 -7.55
CA ILE A 77 19.41 6.88 -7.35
C ILE A 77 19.13 5.51 -7.99
N GLU A 78 19.62 5.28 -9.21
CA GLU A 78 19.49 3.99 -9.89
C GLU A 78 20.14 2.86 -9.09
N LYS A 79 21.36 3.08 -8.58
CA LYS A 79 22.03 2.12 -7.71
C LYS A 79 21.22 1.81 -6.45
N GLN A 80 20.65 2.83 -5.80
CA GLN A 80 19.80 2.62 -4.63
C GLN A 80 18.53 1.83 -4.96
N HIS A 81 17.92 2.07 -6.12
CA HIS A 81 16.76 1.29 -6.57
C HIS A 81 17.12 -0.19 -6.78
N LEU A 82 18.29 -0.48 -7.36
CA LEU A 82 18.78 -1.85 -7.52
C LEU A 82 19.04 -2.54 -6.18
N GLU A 83 19.71 -1.86 -5.24
CA GLU A 83 19.97 -2.40 -3.90
C GLU A 83 18.66 -2.70 -3.16
N ARG A 84 17.69 -1.78 -3.22
CA ARG A 84 16.34 -2.00 -2.65
C ARG A 84 15.63 -3.17 -3.29
N ALA A 85 15.68 -3.30 -4.62
CA ALA A 85 15.07 -4.42 -5.34
C ALA A 85 15.71 -5.75 -4.93
N ALA A 86 17.03 -5.80 -4.76
CA ALA A 86 17.74 -6.99 -4.31
C ALA A 86 17.33 -7.39 -2.87
N ILE A 87 17.22 -6.43 -1.96
CA ILE A 87 16.74 -6.68 -0.58
C ILE A 87 15.30 -7.20 -0.60
N GLN A 88 14.42 -6.58 -1.39
CA GLN A 88 13.03 -7.00 -1.51
C GLN A 88 12.93 -8.44 -2.05
N ALA A 89 13.69 -8.78 -3.09
CA ALA A 89 13.73 -10.13 -3.63
C ALA A 89 14.22 -11.15 -2.59
N ALA A 90 15.30 -10.84 -1.86
CA ALA A 90 15.82 -11.71 -0.80
C ALA A 90 14.78 -11.95 0.32
N LEU A 91 14.05 -10.91 0.73
CA LEU A 91 13.01 -11.01 1.73
C LEU A 91 11.82 -11.84 1.22
N THR A 92 11.34 -11.60 0.00
CA THR A 92 10.25 -12.38 -0.60
C THR A 92 10.63 -13.87 -0.71
N CYS A 93 11.83 -14.18 -1.18
CA CYS A 93 12.31 -15.57 -1.23
C CYS A 93 12.39 -16.23 0.16
N HIS A 94 12.82 -15.47 1.18
CA HIS A 94 12.85 -15.97 2.55
C HIS A 94 11.43 -16.26 3.07
N VAL A 95 10.49 -15.32 2.85
CA VAL A 95 9.09 -15.48 3.23
C VAL A 95 8.48 -16.72 2.58
N GLN A 96 8.60 -16.87 1.26
CA GLN A 96 8.08 -18.03 0.53
C GLN A 96 8.60 -19.36 1.07
N ARG A 97 9.90 -19.45 1.42
CA ARG A 97 10.48 -20.65 2.04
C ARG A 97 9.99 -20.87 3.47
N SER A 98 9.87 -19.80 4.24
CA SER A 98 9.42 -19.87 5.65
C SER A 98 7.97 -20.33 5.77
N LEU A 99 7.10 -19.92 4.83
CA LEU A 99 5.69 -20.30 4.80
C LEU A 99 5.46 -21.81 4.66
N ASN A 100 6.41 -22.53 4.07
CA ASN A 100 6.36 -24.00 3.94
C ASN A 100 6.83 -24.74 5.21
N THR A 101 7.38 -24.03 6.21
CA THR A 101 7.96 -24.65 7.41
C THR A 101 7.14 -24.36 8.65
N LEU A 102 6.97 -23.08 9.02
CA LEU A 102 6.15 -22.62 10.15
C LEU A 102 5.76 -21.16 9.88
N GLN A 103 4.47 -20.87 9.85
CA GLN A 103 4.02 -19.48 9.74
C GLN A 103 4.15 -18.77 11.10
N PRO A 104 4.40 -17.44 11.13
CA PRO A 104 4.66 -16.71 12.38
C PRO A 104 3.56 -16.78 13.45
N VAL A 105 2.33 -17.16 13.07
CA VAL A 105 1.15 -17.21 13.96
C VAL A 105 0.48 -18.59 13.99
N GLN A 106 0.88 -19.52 13.11
CA GLN A 106 0.23 -20.81 12.98
C GLN A 106 0.62 -21.73 14.16
N SER A 107 -0.39 -22.40 14.71
CA SER A 107 -0.20 -23.48 15.68
C SER A 107 -0.56 -24.79 14.99
N VAL A 108 0.18 -25.86 15.27
CA VAL A 108 -0.24 -27.19 14.78
C VAL A 108 -1.48 -27.61 15.59
N ILE A 109 -2.62 -27.73 14.93
CA ILE A 109 -3.90 -28.08 15.56
C ILE A 109 -4.19 -29.56 15.30
N CYS A 110 -4.07 -30.37 16.35
CA CYS A 110 -4.42 -31.78 16.35
C CYS A 110 -5.65 -32.01 17.23
N LEU A 111 -6.70 -32.60 16.67
CA LEU A 111 -7.96 -32.88 17.36
C LEU A 111 -8.25 -34.38 17.36
N GLY A 112 -8.38 -34.96 18.56
CA GLY A 112 -8.71 -36.37 18.74
C GLY A 112 -10.20 -36.70 18.59
N MET A 113 -10.57 -37.92 18.96
CA MET A 113 -11.96 -38.41 18.98
C MET A 113 -12.83 -37.81 20.09
N ASP A 114 -12.26 -37.57 21.27
CA ASP A 114 -13.01 -37.19 22.46
C ASP A 114 -13.45 -35.72 22.40
N ARG A 115 -14.76 -35.48 22.52
CA ARG A 115 -15.34 -34.13 22.39
C ARG A 115 -14.87 -33.16 23.48
N VAL A 116 -14.65 -33.64 24.70
CA VAL A 116 -14.21 -32.81 25.83
C VAL A 116 -12.74 -32.45 25.67
N GLU A 117 -11.91 -33.41 25.26
CA GLU A 117 -10.50 -33.19 24.93
C GLU A 117 -10.36 -32.16 23.81
N ARG A 118 -11.13 -32.31 22.72
CA ARG A 118 -11.16 -31.34 21.61
C ARG A 118 -11.48 -29.93 22.10
N TYR A 119 -12.54 -29.78 22.89
CA TYR A 119 -12.94 -28.47 23.44
C TYR A 119 -11.82 -27.85 24.28
N ASN A 120 -11.19 -28.63 25.16
CA ASN A 120 -10.09 -28.14 25.99
C ASN A 120 -8.88 -27.73 25.15
N THR A 121 -8.49 -28.53 24.16
CA THR A 121 -7.40 -28.19 23.23
C THR A 121 -7.67 -26.86 22.53
N LEU A 122 -8.88 -26.65 22.01
CA LEU A 122 -9.23 -25.39 21.32
C LEU A 122 -9.28 -24.21 22.28
N ARG A 123 -9.87 -24.37 23.46
CA ARG A 123 -9.91 -23.34 24.50
C ARG A 123 -8.49 -22.89 24.89
N ASP A 124 -7.58 -23.83 25.07
CA ASP A 124 -6.21 -23.55 25.51
C ASP A 124 -5.37 -22.84 24.42
N LEU A 125 -5.75 -22.97 23.14
CA LEU A 125 -5.10 -22.28 22.01
C LEU A 125 -5.57 -20.82 21.84
N LYS A 126 -6.83 -20.52 22.18
CA LYS A 126 -7.53 -19.27 21.85
C LYS A 126 -6.73 -18.00 22.15
N GLU A 127 -6.39 -17.76 23.42
CA GLU A 127 -5.78 -16.48 23.82
C GLU A 127 -4.40 -16.30 23.19
N ARG A 128 -3.62 -17.38 23.11
CA ARG A 128 -2.30 -17.36 22.46
C ARG A 128 -2.40 -16.99 20.98
N GLN A 129 -3.38 -17.55 20.26
CA GLN A 129 -3.57 -17.24 18.84
C GLN A 129 -4.01 -15.80 18.63
N LEU A 130 -5.01 -15.33 19.39
CA LEU A 130 -5.52 -13.96 19.29
C LEU A 130 -4.44 -12.92 19.60
N ASP A 131 -3.64 -13.12 20.65
CA ASP A 131 -2.56 -12.20 21.01
C ASP A 131 -1.42 -12.20 20.00
N SER A 132 -1.09 -13.38 19.44
CA SER A 132 -0.07 -13.49 18.39
C SER A 132 -0.53 -12.81 17.10
N ALA A 133 -1.80 -12.96 16.74
CA ALA A 133 -2.39 -12.28 15.60
C ALA A 133 -2.40 -10.76 15.77
N GLY A 134 -2.83 -10.26 16.92
CA GLY A 134 -2.85 -8.83 17.23
C GLY A 134 -1.45 -8.20 17.12
N ARG A 135 -0.43 -8.87 17.69
CA ARG A 135 0.98 -8.44 17.60
C ARG A 135 1.51 -8.48 16.17
N PHE A 136 1.25 -9.57 15.43
CA PHE A 136 1.70 -9.72 14.06
C PHE A 136 1.09 -8.64 13.14
N LEU A 137 -0.23 -8.44 13.21
CA LEU A 137 -0.91 -7.44 12.39
C LEU A 137 -0.44 -6.02 12.71
N ALA A 138 -0.26 -5.68 13.99
CA ALA A 138 0.29 -4.38 14.40
C ALA A 138 1.71 -4.14 13.87
N ALA A 139 2.58 -5.16 13.92
CA ALA A 139 3.93 -5.07 13.36
C ALA A 139 3.89 -4.96 11.83
N ARG A 140 3.04 -5.74 11.17
CA ARG A 140 2.93 -5.79 9.70
C ARG A 140 2.34 -4.51 9.10
N SER A 141 1.47 -3.82 9.85
CA SER A 141 0.87 -2.55 9.47
C SER A 141 1.71 -1.33 9.83
N HIS A 142 2.86 -1.51 10.49
CA HIS A 142 3.68 -0.39 10.94
C HIS A 142 4.15 0.49 9.77
N GLY A 143 3.94 1.80 9.88
CA GLY A 143 4.30 2.78 8.85
C GLY A 143 3.31 2.90 7.68
N LEU A 144 2.24 2.10 7.65
CA LEU A 144 1.15 2.28 6.68
C LEU A 144 0.18 3.39 7.14
N ASP A 145 -0.37 4.12 6.17
CA ASP A 145 -1.43 5.08 6.44
C ASP A 145 -2.77 4.36 6.66
N SER A 146 -3.29 4.42 7.89
CA SER A 146 -4.58 3.81 8.27
C SER A 146 -5.78 4.42 7.53
N GLY A 147 -5.65 5.67 7.03
CA GLY A 147 -6.71 6.35 6.30
C GLY A 147 -6.89 5.90 4.85
N SER A 148 -5.93 5.14 4.32
CA SER A 148 -5.86 4.73 2.91
C SER A 148 -6.02 3.23 2.74
N LYS A 149 -6.70 2.79 1.66
CA LYS A 149 -6.75 1.36 1.31
C LYS A 149 -5.35 0.91 0.88
N TYR A 150 -4.88 -0.20 1.43
CA TYR A 150 -3.65 -0.87 1.05
C TYR A 150 -3.91 -2.36 0.80
N CYS A 151 -3.30 -2.95 -0.22
CA CYS A 151 -3.37 -4.38 -0.49
C CYS A 151 -2.07 -4.86 -1.16
N GLN A 152 -1.56 -5.99 -0.69
CA GLN A 152 -0.47 -6.75 -1.29
C GLN A 152 -0.91 -8.21 -1.37
N GLU A 153 -0.82 -8.78 -2.57
CA GLU A 153 -1.15 -10.19 -2.83
C GLU A 153 0.00 -10.84 -3.58
N GLU A 154 0.39 -12.02 -3.13
CA GLU A 154 1.43 -12.85 -3.73
C GLU A 154 0.83 -14.23 -4.01
N ARG A 155 1.08 -14.75 -5.21
CA ARG A 155 0.63 -16.06 -5.66
C ARG A 155 1.85 -16.84 -6.13
N PHE A 156 1.97 -18.08 -5.70
CA PHE A 156 3.12 -18.91 -6.02
C PHE A 156 2.78 -20.39 -5.83
N ASP A 157 3.54 -21.24 -6.51
CA ASP A 157 3.50 -22.69 -6.29
C ASP A 157 4.54 -23.08 -5.23
N SER A 158 4.13 -23.92 -4.29
CA SER A 158 5.03 -24.48 -3.27
C SER A 158 6.02 -25.46 -3.91
N SER A 159 7.09 -25.79 -3.20
CA SER A 159 8.02 -26.84 -3.65
C SER A 159 7.38 -28.23 -3.74
N GLU A 160 6.24 -28.43 -3.09
CA GLU A 160 5.44 -29.66 -3.10
C GLU A 160 4.39 -29.66 -4.24
N GLY A 161 4.28 -28.54 -4.97
CA GLY A 161 3.34 -28.37 -6.09
C GLY A 161 2.04 -27.70 -5.72
N ASP A 162 1.81 -27.38 -4.44
CA ASP A 162 0.58 -26.74 -3.98
C ASP A 162 0.46 -25.30 -4.47
N TYR A 163 -0.77 -24.87 -4.75
CA TYR A 163 -1.03 -23.48 -5.11
C TYR A 163 -1.28 -22.64 -3.85
N CYS A 164 -0.49 -21.59 -3.67
CA CYS A 164 -0.49 -20.75 -2.48
C CYS A 164 -0.83 -19.29 -2.83
N VAL A 165 -1.61 -18.66 -1.96
CA VAL A 165 -1.90 -17.22 -2.00
C VAL A 165 -1.65 -16.60 -0.63
N VAL A 166 -0.80 -15.58 -0.58
CA VAL A 166 -0.62 -14.74 0.61
C VAL A 166 -1.19 -13.37 0.29
N ARG A 167 -2.06 -12.88 1.17
CA ARG A 167 -2.66 -11.56 1.02
C ARG A 167 -2.57 -10.79 2.32
N PHE A 168 -2.13 -9.54 2.24
CA PHE A 168 -2.17 -8.58 3.34
C PHE A 168 -2.89 -7.33 2.88
N GLU A 169 -3.80 -6.80 3.69
CA GLU A 169 -4.54 -5.59 3.37
C GLU A 169 -4.93 -4.77 4.60
N THR A 170 -5.16 -3.48 4.32
CA THR A 170 -5.74 -2.51 5.24
C THR A 170 -6.88 -1.79 4.53
N VAL A 171 -8.09 -1.82 5.11
CA VAL A 171 -9.31 -1.27 4.51
C VAL A 171 -9.99 -0.33 5.51
N PRO A 172 -10.05 0.99 5.22
CA PRO A 172 -10.84 1.91 6.02
C PRO A 172 -12.33 1.80 5.66
N ILE A 173 -13.19 1.75 6.68
CA ILE A 173 -14.65 1.84 6.60
C ILE A 173 -15.08 3.11 7.34
N ARG A 174 -15.91 3.93 6.70
CA ARG A 174 -16.43 5.19 7.27
C ARG A 174 -17.89 5.02 7.64
N GLY A 175 -18.33 5.72 8.69
CA GLY A 175 -19.73 5.78 9.10
C GLY A 175 -20.22 4.55 9.86
N ALA A 176 -19.33 3.70 10.37
CA ALA A 176 -19.67 2.52 11.16
C ALA A 176 -18.82 2.47 12.44
N HIS A 177 -19.34 1.84 13.48
CA HIS A 177 -18.63 1.58 14.73
C HIS A 177 -17.81 0.29 14.63
N VAL A 178 -16.75 0.19 15.44
CA VAL A 178 -15.84 -0.96 15.42
C VAL A 178 -16.58 -2.27 15.68
N LYS A 179 -17.56 -2.27 16.59
CA LYS A 179 -18.36 -3.44 16.93
C LYS A 179 -19.22 -3.93 15.75
N GLU A 180 -19.89 -3.02 15.04
CA GLU A 180 -20.72 -3.34 13.87
C GLU A 180 -19.89 -3.99 12.76
N VAL A 181 -18.72 -3.41 12.47
CA VAL A 181 -17.81 -3.95 11.46
C VAL A 181 -17.26 -5.30 11.88
N PHE A 182 -16.88 -5.45 13.16
CA PHE A 182 -16.39 -6.71 13.69
C PHE A 182 -17.45 -7.82 13.62
N ASP A 183 -18.68 -7.51 14.02
CA ASP A 183 -19.80 -8.47 13.99
C ASP A 183 -20.17 -8.85 12.55
N ALA A 184 -20.12 -7.92 11.61
CA ALA A 184 -20.34 -8.21 10.19
C ALA A 184 -19.26 -9.16 9.62
N ILE A 185 -17.99 -8.95 10.00
CA ILE A 185 -16.89 -9.86 9.62
C ILE A 185 -17.13 -11.25 10.22
N LEU A 186 -17.40 -11.31 11.53
CA LEU A 186 -17.64 -12.56 12.23
C LEU A 186 -18.81 -13.34 11.61
N HIS A 187 -19.92 -12.65 11.34
CA HIS A 187 -21.10 -13.21 10.67
C HIS A 187 -20.78 -13.76 9.28
N SER A 188 -19.93 -13.06 8.49
CA SER A 188 -19.53 -13.53 7.15
C SER A 188 -18.73 -14.83 7.18
N VAL A 189 -17.98 -15.08 8.25
CA VAL A 189 -17.18 -16.29 8.42
C VAL A 189 -18.03 -17.45 8.97
N LEU A 190 -18.90 -17.18 9.95
CA LEU A 190 -19.77 -18.20 10.54
C LEU A 190 -20.83 -18.74 9.58
N ASN A 191 -21.23 -17.93 8.59
CA ASN A 191 -22.22 -18.28 7.56
C ASN A 191 -21.59 -18.38 6.16
N ALA A 192 -20.34 -18.81 6.10
CA ALA A 192 -19.56 -18.85 4.86
C ALA A 192 -20.21 -19.72 3.77
N GLU A 193 -20.89 -20.81 4.13
CA GLU A 193 -21.58 -21.70 3.20
C GLU A 193 -22.73 -21.01 2.45
N ILE A 194 -23.48 -20.16 3.14
CA ILE A 194 -24.57 -19.36 2.53
C ILE A 194 -23.94 -18.34 1.59
N LEU A 195 -22.95 -17.59 2.10
CA LEU A 195 -22.28 -16.53 1.34
C LEU A 195 -21.64 -17.05 0.06
N LEU A 196 -20.90 -18.17 0.12
CA LEU A 196 -20.28 -18.78 -1.05
C LEU A 196 -21.33 -19.25 -2.06
N SER A 197 -22.38 -19.93 -1.58
CA SER A 197 -23.46 -20.43 -2.44
C SER A 197 -24.21 -19.31 -3.15
N GLU A 198 -24.49 -18.20 -2.46
CA GLU A 198 -25.16 -17.04 -3.04
C GLU A 198 -24.27 -16.26 -4.02
N MET A 199 -22.99 -16.08 -3.70
CA MET A 199 -22.08 -15.28 -4.52
C MET A 199 -21.62 -15.99 -5.79
N PHE A 200 -21.35 -17.30 -5.71
CA PHE A 200 -20.77 -18.06 -6.82
C PHE A 200 -21.75 -19.05 -7.45
N GLY A 201 -22.94 -19.24 -6.87
CA GLY A 201 -23.87 -20.28 -7.31
C GLY A 201 -23.33 -21.70 -7.12
N CYS A 202 -22.23 -21.85 -6.36
CA CYS A 202 -21.66 -23.14 -6.00
C CYS A 202 -22.53 -23.84 -4.94
N VAL A 203 -22.32 -25.14 -4.73
CA VAL A 203 -22.94 -25.85 -3.61
C VAL A 203 -21.91 -25.93 -2.49
N ALA A 204 -22.02 -25.06 -1.49
CA ALA A 204 -21.24 -25.12 -0.27
C ALA A 204 -22.09 -25.68 0.88
N ILE A 205 -21.53 -26.66 1.61
CA ILE A 205 -22.20 -27.35 2.71
C ILE A 205 -21.28 -27.35 3.91
N ARG A 206 -21.85 -27.06 5.08
CA ARG A 206 -21.20 -27.20 6.38
C ARG A 206 -21.44 -28.62 6.93
N GLU A 207 -20.37 -29.40 7.11
CA GLU A 207 -20.38 -30.81 7.57
C GLU A 207 -20.12 -30.97 9.08
N ASP A 208 -19.93 -29.86 9.82
CA ASP A 208 -19.85 -29.90 11.28
C ASP A 208 -21.24 -29.84 11.93
N ASN A 209 -21.36 -30.52 13.08
CA ASN A 209 -22.51 -30.46 13.98
C ASN A 209 -22.09 -30.04 15.40
N ASP A 210 -20.82 -29.69 15.60
CA ASP A 210 -20.19 -29.59 16.93
C ASP A 210 -19.44 -28.24 17.10
N PHE A 211 -19.47 -27.72 18.33
CA PHE A 211 -18.66 -26.60 18.85
C PHE A 211 -18.89 -25.20 18.28
N GLU A 212 -20.11 -24.79 17.95
CA GLU A 212 -20.42 -23.36 17.89
C GLU A 212 -20.71 -22.84 19.30
N THR A 213 -19.68 -22.28 19.93
CA THR A 213 -19.81 -21.66 21.26
C THR A 213 -19.65 -20.15 21.15
N SER A 214 -19.94 -19.43 22.23
CA SER A 214 -19.60 -18.00 22.31
C SER A 214 -18.09 -17.73 22.23
N GLU A 215 -17.25 -18.75 22.33
CA GLU A 215 -15.80 -18.60 22.45
C GLU A 215 -15.01 -18.94 21.19
N PHE A 216 -15.45 -19.94 20.44
CA PHE A 216 -14.85 -20.40 19.19
C PHE A 216 -15.85 -21.24 18.39
N ALA A 217 -15.56 -21.41 17.10
CA ALA A 217 -16.30 -22.26 16.18
C ALA A 217 -15.36 -23.12 15.34
N GLN A 218 -15.69 -24.40 15.14
CA GLN A 218 -15.06 -25.22 14.11
C GLN A 218 -15.96 -25.19 12.86
N LEU A 219 -15.38 -24.88 11.71
CA LEU A 219 -16.06 -24.71 10.42
C LEU A 219 -15.52 -25.76 9.45
N ARG A 220 -16.31 -26.81 9.21
CA ARG A 220 -15.99 -27.87 8.24
C ARG A 220 -16.82 -27.66 7.00
N MET A 221 -16.20 -27.19 5.93
CA MET A 221 -16.91 -26.89 4.68
C MET A 221 -16.50 -27.82 3.55
N VAL A 222 -17.49 -28.21 2.76
CA VAL A 222 -17.32 -28.88 1.48
C VAL A 222 -18.01 -28.06 0.41
N THR A 223 -17.24 -27.61 -0.58
CA THR A 223 -17.73 -26.79 -1.68
C THR A 223 -17.53 -27.50 -3.01
N ARG A 224 -18.61 -27.63 -3.77
CA ARG A 224 -18.56 -28.10 -5.16
C ARG A 224 -18.45 -26.89 -6.08
N THR A 225 -17.28 -26.74 -6.70
CA THR A 225 -16.95 -25.62 -7.60
C THR A 225 -17.63 -25.80 -8.97
N SER A 226 -17.62 -24.74 -9.78
CA SER A 226 -18.12 -24.73 -11.15
C SER A 226 -17.41 -25.76 -12.05
N VAL A 227 -16.13 -26.04 -11.77
CA VAL A 227 -15.31 -27.07 -12.41
C VAL A 227 -15.69 -28.49 -11.96
N LYS A 228 -16.71 -28.63 -11.11
CA LYS A 228 -17.19 -29.89 -10.50
C LYS A 228 -16.18 -30.55 -9.57
N THR A 229 -15.09 -29.87 -9.23
CA THR A 229 -14.16 -30.26 -8.17
C THR A 229 -14.87 -30.12 -6.83
N THR A 230 -14.65 -31.09 -5.94
CA THR A 230 -15.12 -31.00 -4.56
C THR A 230 -13.94 -30.59 -3.69
N VAL A 231 -14.03 -29.40 -3.11
CA VAL A 231 -13.01 -28.82 -2.23
C VAL A 231 -13.48 -28.98 -0.79
N GLU A 232 -12.60 -29.47 0.09
CA GLU A 232 -12.86 -29.56 1.52
C GLU A 232 -11.93 -28.65 2.32
N SER A 233 -12.43 -28.16 3.45
CA SER A 233 -11.66 -27.38 4.40
C SER A 233 -12.16 -27.59 5.82
N ASN A 234 -11.25 -27.47 6.78
CA ASN A 234 -11.54 -27.59 8.20
C ASN A 234 -10.79 -26.48 8.93
N THR A 235 -11.51 -25.52 9.50
CA THR A 235 -10.94 -24.30 10.08
C THR A 235 -11.52 -24.07 11.46
N VAL A 236 -10.69 -23.64 12.42
CA VAL A 236 -11.13 -23.19 13.73
C VAL A 236 -11.05 -21.67 13.79
N LEU A 237 -12.14 -21.07 14.25
CA LEU A 237 -12.32 -19.64 14.41
C LEU A 237 -12.23 -19.26 15.89
N PHE A 238 -11.33 -18.35 16.22
CA PHE A 238 -11.28 -17.64 17.50
C PHE A 238 -11.59 -16.16 17.28
N ALA A 239 -12.37 -15.58 18.17
CA ALA A 239 -12.74 -14.17 18.10
C ALA A 239 -12.77 -13.54 19.49
N ARG A 240 -12.32 -12.29 19.59
CA ARG A 240 -12.40 -11.47 20.80
C ARG A 240 -12.65 -10.02 20.42
N PHE A 241 -13.69 -9.44 21.03
CA PHE A 241 -13.94 -8.02 20.99
C PHE A 241 -13.66 -7.42 22.36
N VAL A 242 -12.92 -6.31 22.41
CA VAL A 242 -12.66 -5.55 23.62
C VAL A 242 -13.27 -4.18 23.47
N GLU A 243 -14.23 -3.90 24.33
CA GLU A 243 -14.81 -2.57 24.48
C GLU A 243 -13.97 -1.79 25.49
N THR A 244 -13.36 -0.70 25.04
CA THR A 244 -12.52 0.12 25.90
C THR A 244 -13.00 1.55 25.82
N SER A 245 -13.74 1.99 26.84
CA SER A 245 -14.21 3.37 26.97
C SER A 245 -13.10 4.34 27.38
N ASP A 246 -12.02 3.83 28.00
CA ASP A 246 -11.06 4.65 28.77
C ASP A 246 -9.60 4.54 28.30
N CYS A 247 -9.31 3.81 27.20
CA CYS A 247 -7.95 3.64 26.67
C CYS A 247 -7.73 4.47 25.40
N GLU A 248 -6.52 5.01 25.23
CA GLU A 248 -6.13 5.78 24.04
C GLU A 248 -6.30 5.01 22.72
N ASP A 249 -6.29 3.67 22.76
CA ASP A 249 -6.46 2.79 21.59
C ASP A 249 -7.93 2.56 21.16
N GLY A 250 -8.91 2.96 21.99
CA GLY A 250 -10.35 2.75 21.75
C GLY A 250 -10.76 1.27 21.74
N SER A 251 -12.01 1.00 21.36
CA SER A 251 -12.51 -0.37 21.19
C SER A 251 -11.85 -1.05 19.98
N TYR A 252 -11.54 -2.34 20.11
CA TYR A 252 -10.94 -3.14 19.05
C TYR A 252 -11.44 -4.57 19.03
N GLY A 253 -11.35 -5.20 17.86
CA GLY A 253 -11.66 -6.61 17.66
C GLY A 253 -10.48 -7.34 17.04
N VAL A 254 -10.29 -8.60 17.43
CA VAL A 254 -9.29 -9.50 16.84
C VAL A 254 -9.96 -10.84 16.57
N MET A 255 -9.65 -11.43 15.42
CA MET A 255 -10.16 -12.72 15.00
C MET A 255 -9.05 -13.52 14.30
N THR A 256 -8.99 -14.81 14.57
CA THR A 256 -8.11 -15.76 13.87
C THR A 256 -8.94 -16.92 13.36
N ALA A 257 -8.68 -17.35 12.14
CA ALA A 257 -9.22 -18.57 11.57
C ALA A 257 -8.02 -19.40 11.09
N ASP A 258 -7.78 -20.58 11.65
CA ASP A 258 -6.64 -21.42 11.29
C ASP A 258 -7.10 -22.83 10.95
N PHE A 259 -6.41 -23.49 10.03
CA PHE A 259 -6.83 -24.82 9.59
C PHE A 259 -6.44 -25.89 10.60
N VAL A 260 -7.24 -26.96 10.65
CA VAL A 260 -6.92 -28.13 11.50
C VAL A 260 -5.93 -29.01 10.73
N ASP A 261 -4.74 -29.24 11.27
CA ASP A 261 -3.73 -30.08 10.61
C ASP A 261 -4.16 -31.55 10.60
N PHE A 262 -4.62 -32.03 11.74
CA PHE A 262 -5.05 -33.41 11.97
C PHE A 262 -6.34 -33.43 12.77
N ASP A 263 -7.38 -34.06 12.22
CA ASP A 263 -8.65 -34.25 12.90
C ASP A 263 -8.99 -35.74 12.81
N GLU A 264 -8.86 -36.46 13.93
CA GLU A 264 -9.14 -37.88 13.95
C GLU A 264 -10.65 -38.11 13.73
N LEU A 265 -11.51 -37.32 14.38
CA LEU A 265 -12.97 -37.47 14.32
C LEU A 265 -13.49 -37.23 12.90
N TYR A 266 -12.84 -36.29 12.21
CA TYR A 266 -13.21 -35.86 10.86
C TYR A 266 -12.00 -35.77 9.94
N PRO A 267 -11.43 -36.92 9.53
CA PRO A 267 -10.21 -36.92 8.73
C PRO A 267 -10.48 -36.36 7.33
N TYR A 268 -9.48 -35.68 6.78
CA TYR A 268 -9.49 -35.22 5.39
C TYR A 268 -9.61 -36.41 4.43
N ARG A 269 -10.43 -36.24 3.39
CA ARG A 269 -10.63 -37.22 2.32
C ARG A 269 -9.80 -36.85 1.10
N THR A 270 -8.49 -36.77 1.28
CA THR A 270 -7.52 -36.30 0.26
C THR A 270 -7.48 -37.15 -1.02
N GLY A 271 -8.08 -38.34 -1.04
CA GLY A 271 -8.27 -39.15 -2.25
C GLY A 271 -9.56 -38.87 -3.02
N GLU A 272 -10.51 -38.15 -2.43
CA GLU A 272 -11.84 -37.87 -3.01
C GLU A 272 -12.09 -36.38 -3.22
N ARG A 273 -11.46 -35.53 -2.38
CA ARG A 273 -11.69 -34.10 -2.28
C ARG A 273 -10.37 -33.35 -2.29
N VAL A 274 -10.34 -32.20 -2.95
CA VAL A 274 -9.20 -31.28 -2.91
C VAL A 274 -9.16 -30.63 -1.52
N ARG A 275 -8.06 -30.79 -0.79
CA ARG A 275 -7.88 -30.13 0.51
C ARG A 275 -7.48 -28.68 0.31
N ARG A 276 -8.14 -27.78 1.04
CA ARG A 276 -7.80 -26.36 1.14
C ARG A 276 -7.52 -25.97 2.58
N ASP A 277 -6.30 -25.48 2.81
CA ASP A 277 -5.88 -24.93 4.10
C ASP A 277 -6.03 -23.41 4.09
N THR A 278 -6.39 -22.83 5.23
CA THR A 278 -6.59 -21.40 5.38
C THR A 278 -6.20 -20.93 6.76
N THR A 279 -5.36 -19.90 6.77
CA THR A 279 -5.01 -19.14 7.96
C THR A 279 -5.33 -17.67 7.70
N THR A 280 -6.26 -17.10 8.45
CA THR A 280 -6.71 -15.72 8.32
C THR A 280 -6.63 -15.03 9.67
N LEU A 281 -5.99 -13.86 9.70
CA LEU A 281 -5.89 -12.99 10.86
C LEU A 281 -6.61 -11.69 10.53
N VAL A 282 -7.47 -11.20 11.41
CA VAL A 282 -8.18 -9.94 11.23
C VAL A 282 -8.11 -9.13 12.51
N SER A 283 -7.87 -7.81 12.37
CA SER A 283 -8.07 -6.85 13.44
C SER A 283 -8.93 -5.69 12.96
N THR A 284 -9.85 -5.24 13.80
CA THR A 284 -10.67 -4.04 13.58
C THR A 284 -10.33 -3.02 14.65
N ARG A 285 -9.95 -1.80 14.26
CA ARG A 285 -9.60 -0.72 15.19
C ARG A 285 -10.29 0.58 14.79
N SER A 286 -10.49 1.47 15.75
CA SER A 286 -11.00 2.81 15.48
C SER A 286 -9.98 3.62 14.66
N LEU A 287 -10.47 4.41 13.70
CA LEU A 287 -9.70 5.46 13.04
C LEU A 287 -9.70 6.70 13.92
N MET A 288 -8.68 6.82 14.77
CA MET A 288 -8.44 8.04 15.53
C MET A 288 -8.17 9.20 14.55
N HIS A 289 -8.76 10.38 14.81
CA HIS A 289 -8.64 11.64 14.05
C HIS A 289 -9.65 11.94 12.93
N GLN A 290 -10.80 11.25 12.85
CA GLN A 290 -11.89 11.68 11.96
C GLN A 290 -13.09 12.20 12.76
N SER A 291 -13.73 13.28 12.25
CA SER A 291 -14.92 13.88 12.85
C SER A 291 -16.16 12.96 12.81
N SER A 292 -16.08 11.86 12.05
CA SER A 292 -17.10 10.83 11.89
C SER A 292 -16.54 9.48 12.33
N PRO A 293 -17.37 8.55 12.85
CA PRO A 293 -16.92 7.21 13.20
C PRO A 293 -16.28 6.52 11.99
N GLY A 294 -15.13 5.91 12.19
CA GLY A 294 -14.39 5.20 11.17
C GLY A 294 -13.64 4.02 11.77
N VAL A 295 -13.53 2.95 11.01
CA VAL A 295 -12.90 1.69 11.40
C VAL A 295 -11.84 1.34 10.38
N VAL A 296 -10.70 0.87 10.81
CA VAL A 296 -9.71 0.23 9.95
C VAL A 296 -9.75 -1.27 10.16
N ILE A 297 -9.98 -2.01 9.08
CA ILE A 297 -9.80 -3.46 9.04
C ILE A 297 -8.38 -3.72 8.57
N THR A 298 -7.62 -4.52 9.31
CA THR A 298 -6.34 -5.07 8.85
C THR A 298 -6.48 -6.58 8.77
N ARG A 299 -6.17 -7.16 7.61
CA ARG A 299 -6.29 -8.59 7.36
C ARG A 299 -5.00 -9.15 6.78
N TRP A 300 -4.61 -10.32 7.26
CA TRP A 300 -3.61 -11.16 6.64
C TRP A 300 -4.20 -12.54 6.40
N THR A 301 -4.03 -13.08 5.21
CA THR A 301 -4.57 -14.37 4.80
C THR A 301 -3.49 -15.17 4.10
N PHE A 302 -3.36 -16.43 4.48
CA PHE A 302 -2.69 -17.46 3.70
C PHE A 302 -3.70 -18.53 3.30
N LEU A 303 -3.70 -18.84 2.00
CA LEU A 303 -4.52 -19.90 1.43
C LEU A 303 -3.62 -20.88 0.70
N LYS A 304 -3.90 -22.17 0.85
CA LYS A 304 -3.19 -23.24 0.14
C LYS A 304 -4.16 -24.29 -0.36
N VAL A 305 -4.08 -24.61 -1.65
CA VAL A 305 -4.78 -25.74 -2.27
C VAL A 305 -3.79 -26.85 -2.54
N HIS A 306 -4.07 -28.03 -1.98
CA HIS A 306 -3.19 -29.19 -2.09
C HIS A 306 -3.34 -29.88 -3.45
N GLN A 307 -2.21 -30.28 -4.04
CA GLN A 307 -2.15 -31.17 -5.21
C GLN A 307 -2.24 -32.67 -4.79
N PRO A 308 -2.56 -33.62 -5.70
CA PRO A 308 -2.68 -33.51 -7.15
C PRO A 308 -4.13 -33.47 -7.69
N LEU A 309 -5.15 -33.51 -6.83
CA LEU A 309 -6.55 -33.60 -7.30
C LEU A 309 -7.07 -32.30 -7.93
N SER A 310 -6.37 -31.19 -7.69
CA SER A 310 -6.75 -29.87 -8.19
C SER A 310 -6.52 -29.76 -9.69
N GLN A 311 -7.56 -29.39 -10.44
CA GLN A 311 -7.47 -29.16 -11.88
C GLN A 311 -7.31 -27.67 -12.22
N ASP A 312 -7.97 -26.82 -11.42
CA ASP A 312 -7.92 -25.37 -11.52
C ASP A 312 -7.83 -24.80 -10.11
N PRO A 313 -6.63 -24.76 -9.51
CA PRO A 313 -6.46 -24.36 -8.12
C PRO A 313 -6.88 -22.90 -7.88
N GLU A 314 -6.78 -22.03 -8.88
CA GLU A 314 -7.17 -20.64 -8.74
C GLU A 314 -8.69 -20.50 -8.63
N THR A 315 -9.44 -21.17 -9.50
CA THR A 315 -10.91 -21.17 -9.46
C THR A 315 -11.43 -21.91 -8.25
N GLU A 316 -10.81 -23.05 -7.92
CA GLU A 316 -11.12 -23.80 -6.70
C GLU A 316 -10.93 -22.93 -5.46
N MET A 317 -9.86 -22.14 -5.39
CA MET A 317 -9.65 -21.18 -4.31
C MET A 317 -10.70 -20.07 -4.30
N ALA A 318 -10.97 -19.49 -5.46
CA ALA A 318 -11.86 -18.34 -5.59
C ALA A 318 -13.31 -18.64 -5.18
N GLU A 319 -13.81 -19.82 -5.54
CA GLU A 319 -15.20 -20.22 -5.29
C GLU A 319 -15.40 -20.93 -3.95
N SER A 320 -14.33 -21.36 -3.26
CA SER A 320 -14.43 -22.10 -1.99
C SER A 320 -13.92 -21.36 -0.76
N SER A 321 -13.45 -20.11 -0.90
CA SER A 321 -12.90 -19.31 0.19
C SER A 321 -13.48 -17.90 0.25
N VAL A 322 -14.19 -17.59 1.35
CA VAL A 322 -14.66 -16.21 1.63
C VAL A 322 -13.51 -15.23 1.85
N CYS A 323 -12.34 -15.76 2.21
CA CYS A 323 -11.13 -14.98 2.42
C CYS A 323 -10.34 -14.72 1.13
N TYR A 324 -10.72 -15.32 0.00
CA TYR A 324 -10.11 -15.04 -1.30
C TYR A 324 -10.53 -13.67 -1.82
N GLY A 325 -9.58 -12.92 -2.36
CA GLY A 325 -9.91 -11.65 -3.01
C GLY A 325 -10.58 -10.64 -2.07
N ASP A 326 -11.51 -9.88 -2.66
CA ASP A 326 -12.37 -8.92 -1.98
C ASP A 326 -13.74 -9.54 -1.58
N THR A 327 -13.88 -10.87 -1.61
CA THR A 327 -15.17 -11.59 -1.43
C THR A 327 -15.87 -11.19 -0.12
N ALA A 328 -15.22 -11.42 1.03
CA ALA A 328 -15.76 -11.00 2.32
C ALA A 328 -16.00 -9.48 2.40
N GLN A 329 -15.12 -8.65 1.83
CA GLN A 329 -15.26 -7.19 1.86
C GLN A 329 -16.55 -6.74 1.17
N LYS A 330 -16.87 -7.30 0.00
CA LYS A 330 -18.10 -6.95 -0.75
C LYS A 330 -19.35 -7.29 0.06
N PHE A 331 -19.37 -8.45 0.70
CA PHE A 331 -20.48 -8.88 1.56
C PHE A 331 -20.66 -7.97 2.78
N ILE A 332 -19.57 -7.65 3.49
CA ILE A 332 -19.61 -6.75 4.65
C ILE A 332 -20.17 -5.38 4.25
N GLN A 333 -19.70 -4.83 3.12
CA GLN A 333 -20.21 -3.55 2.62
C GLN A 333 -21.71 -3.62 2.30
N GLN A 334 -22.18 -4.70 1.69
CA GLN A 334 -23.61 -4.89 1.45
C GLN A 334 -24.41 -4.94 2.76
N GLN A 335 -23.96 -5.70 3.78
CA GLN A 335 -24.66 -5.78 5.07
C GLN A 335 -24.72 -4.44 5.80
N LEU A 336 -23.62 -3.68 5.83
CA LEU A 336 -23.57 -2.36 6.46
C LEU A 336 -24.52 -1.35 5.77
N ILE A 337 -24.67 -1.43 4.44
CA ILE A 337 -25.64 -0.62 3.69
C ILE A 337 -27.08 -1.01 4.03
N HIS A 338 -27.37 -2.31 4.17
CA HIS A 338 -28.72 -2.76 4.51
C HIS A 338 -29.11 -2.36 5.94
N ALA A 339 -28.20 -2.46 6.91
CA ALA A 339 -28.44 -2.03 8.29
C ALA A 339 -28.77 -0.53 8.37
N THR A 340 -27.99 0.32 7.69
CA THR A 340 -28.23 1.78 7.65
C THR A 340 -29.53 2.18 6.94
N THR A 341 -29.98 1.38 5.97
CA THR A 341 -31.25 1.61 5.27
C THR A 341 -32.47 1.26 6.13
N ILE A 342 -32.34 0.29 7.04
CA ILE A 342 -33.42 -0.13 7.96
C ILE A 342 -33.60 0.85 9.12
N ASP A 343 -32.50 1.45 9.61
CA ASP A 343 -32.51 2.43 10.72
C ASP A 343 -32.79 3.88 10.28
N SER A 344 -33.06 4.11 9.00
CA SER A 344 -33.48 5.42 8.49
C SER A 344 -34.96 5.68 8.84
N PRO A 345 -35.29 6.71 9.65
CA PRO A 345 -36.70 7.01 9.95
C PRO A 345 -37.42 7.43 8.67
N LYS A 346 -38.54 6.78 8.38
CA LYS A 346 -39.48 7.18 7.32
C LYS A 346 -40.20 8.48 7.67
#